data_AF-A0A355YHQ4-F1
#
_entry.id   AF-A0A355YHQ4-F1
#
_cell.length_a   1.000
_cell.length_b   1.000
_cell.length_c   1.000
_cell.angle_alpha   90.00
_cell.angle_beta   90.00
_cell.angle_gamma   90.00
#
_symmetry.space_group_name_H-M   'P 1'
#
loop_
_entity.id
_entity.type
_entity.pdbx_description
1 polymer ?
#
loop_
_entity_poly.entity_id
_entity_poly.type
_entity_poly.pdbx_seq_one_letter_code
_entity_poly.pdbx_strand_id
1 'polypeptide(L)'
;CVRYMAAWLDGNGCVPIHSLMEDAATAEISRSQIWQWLHAGNQHLDDGTAIDRALLESTLRALPARLGDTTALPGGGRIAQAIGLLDELSRADELAEFLTLPAYRQID
;
A
#
# COMPACT_ATOMS: atom_id res chain seq x y z
N CYS A 1 -3.50 2.52 -2.60
CA CYS A 1 -2.11 2.31 -2.14
C CYS A 1 -1.28 1.38 -3.04
N VAL A 2 -1.44 0.04 -3.00
CA VAL A 2 -0.53 -0.90 -3.71
C VAL A 2 -0.40 -0.63 -5.21
N ARG A 3 -1.51 -0.38 -5.92
CA ARG A 3 -1.48 -0.05 -7.36
C ARG A 3 -0.63 1.20 -7.66
N TYR A 4 -0.74 2.23 -6.83
CA TYR A 4 0.06 3.45 -6.99
C TYR A 4 1.54 3.15 -6.70
N MET A 5 1.84 2.48 -5.58
CA MET A 5 3.22 2.14 -5.23
C MET A 5 3.89 1.26 -6.29
N ALA A 6 3.17 0.31 -6.88
CA ALA A 6 3.69 -0.53 -7.95
C ALA A 6 4.03 0.27 -9.21
N ALA A 7 3.14 1.17 -9.63
CA ALA A 7 3.39 2.08 -10.75
C ALA A 7 4.55 3.03 -10.46
N TRP A 8 4.65 3.53 -9.23
CA TRP A 8 5.73 4.42 -8.80
C TRP A 8 7.08 3.71 -8.85
N LEU A 9 7.15 2.45 -8.38
CA LEU A 9 8.34 1.59 -8.49
C LEU A 9 8.73 1.28 -9.94
N ASP A 10 7.79 1.44 -10.88
CA ASP A 10 7.99 1.30 -12.32
C ASP A 10 8.25 2.66 -13.01
N GLY A 11 8.52 3.71 -12.23
CA GLY A 11 8.86 5.05 -12.72
C GLY A 11 7.67 5.93 -13.07
N ASN A 12 6.42 5.53 -12.76
CA ASN A 12 5.23 6.32 -13.04
C ASN A 12 4.59 6.90 -11.76
N GLY A 13 4.71 8.21 -11.56
CA GLY A 13 4.11 8.93 -10.43
C GLY A 13 2.68 9.45 -10.64
N CYS A 14 2.10 9.27 -11.83
CA CYS A 14 0.78 9.79 -12.21
C CYS A 14 -0.09 8.64 -12.74
N VAL A 15 -0.97 8.10 -11.88
CA VAL A 15 -1.53 6.76 -12.10
C VAL A 15 -3.05 6.81 -12.14
N PRO A 16 -3.70 6.40 -13.26
CA PRO A 16 -5.14 6.28 -13.30
C PRO A 16 -5.60 5.05 -12.50
N ILE A 17 -6.33 5.27 -11.42
CA ILE A 17 -6.87 4.23 -10.55
C ILE A 17 -8.36 4.52 -10.35
N HIS A 18 -9.23 3.59 -10.74
CA HIS A 18 -10.69 3.75 -10.65
C HIS A 18 -11.20 5.05 -11.32
N SER A 19 -10.62 5.40 -12.47
CA SER A 19 -10.91 6.64 -13.23
C SER A 19 -10.54 7.95 -12.51
N LEU A 20 -9.83 7.87 -11.39
CA LEU A 20 -9.21 9.01 -10.70
C LEU A 20 -7.73 9.05 -11.01
N MET A 21 -7.18 10.27 -11.13
CA MET A 21 -5.75 10.47 -11.27
C MET A 21 -5.14 10.51 -9.88
N GLU A 22 -4.47 9.44 -9.48
CA GLU A 22 -3.85 9.34 -8.18
C GLU A 22 -2.39 9.75 -8.23
N ASP A 23 -1.97 10.48 -7.20
CA ASP A 23 -0.60 10.89 -6.95
C ASP A 23 -0.06 10.29 -5.64
N ALA A 24 1.12 10.73 -5.23
CA ALA A 24 1.77 10.22 -4.03
C ALA A 24 0.94 10.51 -2.77
N ALA A 25 0.22 11.64 -2.71
CA ALA A 25 -0.54 12.02 -1.53
C ALA A 25 -1.65 11.01 -1.23
N THR A 26 -2.31 10.47 -2.26
CA THR A 26 -3.31 9.40 -2.09
C THR A 26 -2.70 8.14 -1.45
N ALA A 27 -1.50 7.75 -1.89
CA ALA A 27 -0.80 6.62 -1.30
C ALA A 27 -0.33 6.93 0.13
N GLU A 28 0.13 8.16 0.40
CA GLU A 28 0.57 8.61 1.72
C GLU A 28 -0.55 8.58 2.76
N ILE A 29 -1.73 9.13 2.44
CA ILE A 29 -2.84 9.08 3.40
C ILE A 29 -3.32 7.64 3.61
N SER A 30 -3.34 6.83 2.55
CA SER A 30 -3.72 5.41 2.64
C SER A 30 -2.82 4.64 3.59
N ARG A 31 -1.49 4.73 3.43
CA ARG A 31 -0.54 3.98 4.28
C ARG A 31 -0.49 4.53 5.70
N SER A 32 -0.61 5.84 5.88
CA SER A 32 -0.58 6.48 7.20
C SER A 32 -1.80 6.10 8.03
N GLN A 33 -2.97 5.96 7.39
CA GLN A 33 -4.18 5.51 8.08
C GLN A 33 -4.06 4.06 8.58
N ILE A 34 -3.51 3.16 7.75
CA ILE A 34 -3.24 1.76 8.14
C ILE A 34 -2.27 1.72 9.31
N TRP A 35 -1.15 2.47 9.22
CA TRP A 35 -0.18 2.58 10.30
C TRP A 35 -0.85 3.08 11.58
N GLN A 36 -1.63 4.16 11.50
CA GLN A 36 -2.31 4.73 12.66
C GLN A 36 -3.25 3.72 13.33
N TRP A 37 -4.04 2.96 12.56
CA TRP A 37 -4.95 1.98 13.15
C TRP A 37 -4.22 0.84 13.88
N LEU A 38 -3.09 0.39 13.33
CA LEU A 38 -2.28 -0.66 13.94
C LEU A 38 -1.56 -0.20 15.21
N HIS A 39 -1.27 1.10 15.35
CA HIS A 39 -0.49 1.65 16.46
C HIS A 39 -1.34 2.33 17.55
N ALA A 40 -2.52 2.85 17.20
CA ALA A 40 -3.43 3.47 18.17
C ALA A 40 -4.06 2.44 19.14
N GLY A 41 -4.13 1.17 18.72
CA GLY A 41 -4.72 0.08 19.48
C GLY A 41 -6.25 0.12 19.52
N ASN A 42 -6.85 -1.04 19.78
CA ASN A 42 -8.30 -1.24 19.98
C ASN A 42 -9.21 -0.71 18.84
N GLN A 43 -8.68 -0.62 17.61
CA GLN A 43 -9.44 -0.23 16.44
C GLN A 43 -10.19 -1.43 15.87
N HIS A 44 -11.41 -1.20 15.38
CA HIS A 44 -12.25 -2.24 14.80
C HIS A 44 -12.89 -1.71 13.51
N LEU A 45 -13.13 -2.59 12.55
CA LEU A 45 -14.00 -2.32 11.41
C LEU A 45 -15.46 -2.20 11.89
N ASP A 46 -16.34 -1.70 11.01
CA ASP A 46 -17.77 -1.52 11.30
C ASP A 46 -18.49 -2.83 11.68
N ASP A 47 -17.96 -3.98 11.23
CA ASP A 47 -18.47 -5.31 11.56
C ASP A 47 -17.91 -5.88 12.89
N GLY A 48 -17.08 -5.11 13.59
CA GLY A 48 -16.44 -5.50 14.85
C GLY A 48 -15.14 -6.30 14.67
N THR A 49 -14.65 -6.49 13.44
CA THR A 49 -13.35 -7.15 13.21
C THR A 49 -12.22 -6.27 13.74
N ALA A 50 -11.34 -6.80 14.59
CA ALA A 50 -10.18 -6.06 15.09
C ALA A 50 -9.21 -5.69 13.96
N ILE A 51 -8.76 -4.43 13.94
CA ILE A 51 -7.71 -3.99 13.02
C ILE A 51 -6.36 -4.29 13.66
N ASP A 52 -5.83 -5.47 13.33
CA ASP A 52 -4.56 -5.96 13.86
C ASP A 52 -3.60 -6.44 12.74
N ARG A 53 -2.43 -6.93 13.16
CA ARG A 53 -1.40 -7.43 12.23
C ARG A 53 -1.90 -8.64 11.43
N ALA A 54 -2.77 -9.48 11.99
CA ALA A 54 -3.31 -10.64 11.30
C ALA A 54 -4.31 -10.24 10.20
N LEU A 55 -5.12 -9.21 10.46
CA LEU A 55 -6.00 -8.63 9.45
C LEU A 55 -5.20 -7.99 8.31
N LEU A 56 -4.15 -7.21 8.62
CA LEU A 56 -3.26 -6.66 7.59
C LEU A 56 -2.68 -7.78 6.72
N GLU A 57 -2.09 -8.79 7.35
CA GLU A 57 -1.39 -9.88 6.67
C GLU A 57 -2.33 -10.69 5.76
N SER A 58 -3.53 -11.04 6.24
CA SER A 58 -4.54 -11.72 5.44
C SER A 58 -5.04 -10.85 4.28
N THR A 59 -5.24 -9.56 4.52
CA THR A 59 -5.64 -8.59 3.49
C THR A 59 -4.58 -8.49 2.39
N LEU A 60 -3.32 -8.29 2.75
CA LEU A 60 -2.21 -8.19 1.80
C LEU A 60 -2.00 -9.48 1.00
N ARG A 61 -2.12 -10.65 1.63
CA ARG A 61 -2.08 -11.95 0.93
C ARG A 61 -3.19 -12.14 -0.08
N ALA A 62 -4.39 -11.63 0.21
CA ALA A 62 -5.53 -11.73 -0.69
C ALA A 62 -5.47 -10.75 -1.87
N LEU A 63 -4.64 -9.69 -1.78
CA LEU A 63 -4.60 -8.63 -2.80
C LEU A 63 -4.30 -9.12 -4.22
N PRO A 64 -3.30 -9.99 -4.48
CA PRO A 64 -3.03 -10.44 -5.85
C PRO A 64 -4.25 -11.08 -6.50
N ALA A 65 -4.97 -11.94 -5.77
CA ALA A 65 -6.20 -12.55 -6.27
C ALA A 65 -7.31 -11.53 -6.51
N ARG A 66 -7.43 -10.51 -5.66
CA ARG A 66 -8.42 -9.42 -5.82
C ARG A 66 -8.10 -8.47 -6.97
N LEU A 67 -6.82 -8.28 -7.29
CA LEU A 67 -6.37 -7.44 -8.40
C LEU A 67 -6.60 -8.12 -9.76
N GLY A 68 -6.68 -9.46 -9.78
CA GLY A 68 -6.89 -10.22 -11.00
C GLY A 68 -5.68 -10.16 -11.93
N ASP A 69 -5.93 -10.02 -13.24
CA ASP A 69 -4.86 -9.86 -14.22
C ASP A 69 -4.19 -8.49 -14.07
N THR A 70 -2.94 -8.50 -13.63
CA THR A 70 -2.14 -7.29 -13.42
C THR A 70 -1.30 -6.89 -14.62
N THR A 71 -1.28 -7.68 -15.72
CA THR A 71 -0.38 -7.46 -16.86
C THR A 71 -0.60 -6.11 -17.54
N ALA A 72 -1.84 -5.63 -17.58
CA ALA A 72 -2.20 -4.33 -18.15
C ALA A 72 -2.14 -3.17 -17.16
N LEU A 73 -1.83 -3.42 -15.89
CA LEU A 73 -1.72 -2.37 -14.87
C LEU A 73 -0.35 -1.68 -14.95
N PRO A 74 -0.27 -0.34 -14.82
CA PRO A 74 1.00 0.34 -14.61
C PRO A 74 1.76 -0.26 -13.41
N GLY A 75 3.01 -0.67 -13.61
CA GLY A 75 3.79 -1.37 -12.58
C GLY A 75 3.27 -2.75 -12.20
N GLY A 76 2.48 -3.42 -13.06
CA GLY A 76 1.93 -4.75 -12.81
C GLY A 76 2.97 -5.81 -12.39
N GLY A 77 4.19 -5.72 -12.92
CA GLY A 77 5.32 -6.56 -12.54
C GLY A 77 5.92 -6.26 -11.16
N ARG A 78 5.61 -5.09 -10.58
CA ARG A 78 6.14 -4.61 -9.28
C ARG A 78 5.14 -4.80 -8.13
N ILE A 79 3.99 -5.43 -8.36
CA ILE A 79 2.93 -5.59 -7.34
C ILE A 79 3.42 -6.32 -6.08
N ALA A 80 4.22 -7.38 -6.24
CA ALA A 80 4.76 -8.11 -5.10
C ALA A 80 5.69 -7.23 -4.24
N GLN A 81 6.54 -6.42 -4.86
CA GLN A 81 7.42 -5.48 -4.17
C GLN A 81 6.62 -4.36 -3.49
N ALA A 82 5.59 -3.83 -4.17
CA ALA A 82 4.70 -2.83 -3.58
C ALA A 82 3.94 -3.34 -2.35
N ILE A 83 3.50 -4.61 -2.36
CA ILE A 83 2.89 -5.25 -1.19
C ILE A 83 3.90 -5.36 -0.05
N GLY A 84 5.12 -5.84 -0.33
CA GLY A 84 6.17 -5.96 0.67
C GLY A 84 6.54 -4.62 1.32
N LEU A 85 6.69 -3.57 0.51
CA LEU A 85 6.99 -2.23 1.00
C LEU A 85 5.82 -1.65 1.82
N LEU A 86 4.57 -1.90 1.44
CA LEU A 86 3.42 -1.46 2.24
C LEU A 86 3.36 -2.19 3.58
N ASP A 87 3.67 -3.50 3.61
CA ASP A 87 3.73 -4.27 4.85
C ASP A 87 4.81 -3.74 5.79
N GLU A 88 6.01 -3.49 5.28
CA GLU A 88 7.13 -2.89 6.02
C GLU A 88 6.72 -1.54 6.63
N LEU A 89 6.21 -0.62 5.81
CA LEU A 89 5.84 0.72 6.26
C LEU A 89 4.66 0.73 7.23
N SER A 90 3.74 -0.21 7.11
CA SER A 90 2.58 -0.32 8.00
C SER A 90 2.95 -0.86 9.38
N ARG A 91 4.05 -1.62 9.47
CA ARG A 91 4.50 -2.31 10.69
C ARG A 91 5.65 -1.63 11.42
N ALA A 92 6.29 -0.64 10.80
CA ALA A 92 7.40 0.10 11.37
C ALA A 92 6.99 0.81 12.66
N ASP A 93 7.87 0.83 13.67
CA ASP A 93 7.60 1.44 14.98
C ASP A 93 7.34 2.95 14.89
N GLU A 94 7.97 3.60 13.91
CA GLU A 94 7.78 5.02 13.61
C GLU A 94 7.11 5.19 12.25
N LEU A 95 6.19 6.16 12.17
CA LEU A 95 5.59 6.55 10.90
C LEU A 95 6.67 7.22 10.03
N ALA A 96 7.06 6.56 8.94
CA ALA A 96 7.98 7.15 7.98
C ALA A 96 7.44 8.50 7.47
N GLU A 97 8.32 9.49 7.33
CA GLU A 97 7.94 10.85 6.89
C GLU A 97 7.31 10.83 5.50
N PHE A 98 7.93 10.11 4.56
CA PHE A 98 7.43 9.93 3.20
C PHE A 98 7.66 8.50 2.71
N LEU A 99 6.66 7.90 2.05
CA LEU A 99 6.78 6.58 1.41
C LEU A 99 7.77 6.59 0.25
N THR A 100 7.99 7.77 -0.36
CA THR A 100 8.87 7.92 -1.52
C THR A 100 10.33 7.69 -1.16
N LEU A 101 10.78 8.00 0.05
CA LEU A 101 12.17 7.79 0.48
C LEU A 101 12.61 6.31 0.41
N PRO A 102 11.91 5.36 1.05
CA PRO A 102 12.25 3.94 0.93
C PRO A 102 11.94 3.40 -0.47
N ALA A 103 10.90 3.87 -1.13
CA ALA A 103 10.57 3.44 -2.48
C ALA A 103 11.67 3.84 -3.49
N TYR A 104 12.27 5.04 -3.36
CA TYR A 104 13.26 5.57 -4.32
C TYR A 104 14.52 4.73 -4.38
N ARG A 105 14.87 4.08 -3.26
CA ARG A 105 15.98 3.12 -3.19
C ARG A 105 15.71 1.82 -3.96
N GLN A 106 14.49 1.60 -4.42
CA GLN A 106 14.08 0.42 -5.18
C GLN A 106 13.78 0.74 -6.66
N ILE A 107 13.91 2.00 -7.07
CA ILE A 107 13.92 2.38 -8.49
C ILE A 107 15.37 2.28 -8.97
N ASP A 108 15.58 1.60 -10.10
CA ASP A 108 16.87 1.55 -10.80
C ASP A 108 17.12 2.83 -11.62
#